data_AF-A0A4Q6XL28-F1
#
_entry.id   AF-A0A4Q6XL28-F1
#
_cell.length_a   1.000
_cell.length_b   1.000
_cell.length_c   1.000
_cell.angle_alpha   90.00
_cell.angle_beta   90.00
_cell.angle_gamma   90.00
#
_symmetry.space_group_name_H-M   'P 1'
#
loop_
_entity.id
_entity.type
_entity.pdbx_description
1 polymer ?
#
loop_
_entity_poly.entity_id
_entity_poly.type
_entity_poly.pdbx_seq_one_letter_code
_entity_poly.pdbx_strand_id
1 'polypeptide(L)' 'MELLQPDIISRPIYLTRIRPFIGKNLIKVMTGQRRVGKSYLLFQLMDEVKAANADAHIIYINKEDLAFSDIK' A
#
# COMPACT_ATOMS: atom_id res chain seq x y z
N MET A 1 -5.84 14.31 7.37
CA MET A 1 -5.76 14.25 5.89
C MET A 1 -6.49 12.99 5.48
N GLU A 2 -7.78 13.17 5.19
CA GLU A 2 -8.67 12.10 4.76
C GLU A 2 -8.16 11.61 3.41
N LEU A 3 -7.51 10.45 3.39
CA LEU A 3 -7.21 9.78 2.14
C LEU A 3 -8.58 9.44 1.55
N LEU A 4 -9.01 10.21 0.55
CA LEU A 4 -10.15 9.88 -0.31
C LEU A 4 -10.06 8.38 -0.59
N GLN A 5 -10.97 7.59 -0.03
CA GLN A 5 -11.02 6.17 -0.31
C GLN A 5 -11.32 6.06 -1.81
N PRO A 6 -10.36 5.68 -2.65
CA PRO A 6 -10.65 5.44 -4.05
C PRO A 6 -11.70 4.33 -4.10
N ASP A 7 -12.50 4.22 -5.16
CA ASP A 7 -13.28 3.01 -5.41
C ASP A 7 -12.31 1.83 -5.58
N ILE A 8 -12.05 1.12 -4.48
CA ILE A 8 -11.08 0.03 -4.38
C ILE A 8 -11.84 -1.29 -4.52
N ILE A 9 -11.61 -1.98 -5.63
CA ILE A 9 -12.11 -3.35 -5.81
C ILE A 9 -11.19 -4.32 -5.06
N SER A 10 -11.76 -5.08 -4.10
CA SER A 10 -11.00 -6.04 -3.29
C SER A 10 -10.30 -7.10 -4.15
N ARG A 11 -9.02 -7.36 -3.84
CA ARG A 11 -8.17 -8.33 -4.54
C ARG A 11 -7.68 -9.41 -3.57
N PRO A 12 -8.57 -10.31 -3.10
CA PRO A 12 -8.29 -11.21 -1.98
C PRO A 12 -7.11 -12.15 -2.23
N ILE A 13 -6.88 -12.59 -3.47
CA ILE A 13 -5.76 -13.48 -3.81
C ILE A 13 -4.40 -12.84 -3.46
N TYR A 14 -4.23 -11.56 -3.76
CA TYR A 14 -2.98 -10.85 -3.50
C TYR A 14 -2.82 -10.54 -2.02
N LEU A 15 -3.90 -10.10 -1.36
CA LEU A 15 -3.89 -9.82 0.08
C LEU A 15 -3.57 -11.08 0.90
N THR A 16 -4.22 -12.20 0.62
CA THR A 16 -3.98 -13.47 1.31
C THR A 16 -2.53 -13.95 1.18
N ARG A 17 -1.88 -13.69 0.04
CA ARG A 17 -0.46 -14.02 -0.15
C ARG A 17 0.47 -13.11 0.66
N ILE A 18 0.10 -11.85 0.88
CA ILE A 18 0.94 -10.85 1.55
C ILE A 18 0.74 -10.87 3.07
N ARG A 19 -0.49 -11.14 3.55
CA ARG A 19 -0.88 -11.16 4.98
C ARG A 19 0.12 -11.87 5.91
N PRO A 20 0.62 -13.09 5.61
CA PRO A 20 1.56 -13.80 6.50
C PRO A 20 2.89 -13.05 6.74
N PHE A 21 3.24 -12.12 5.85
CA PHE A 21 4.50 -11.38 5.87
C PHE A 21 4.37 -9.94 6.40
N ILE A 22 3.16 -9.55 6.83
CA ILE A 22 2.93 -8.27 7.51
C ILE A 22 3.58 -8.32 8.90
N GLY A 23 4.20 -7.20 9.31
CA GLY A 23 4.91 -7.11 10.59
C GLY A 23 6.22 -7.91 10.69
N LYS A 24 6.64 -8.59 9.61
CA LYS A 24 7.95 -9.24 9.52
C LYS A 24 8.99 -8.27 8.98
N ASN A 25 10.26 -8.44 9.38
CA ASN A 25 11.43 -7.71 8.87
C ASN A 25 11.77 -8.12 7.43
N LEU A 26 10.82 -7.90 6.52
CA LEU A 26 10.88 -8.25 5.11
C LEU A 26 10.40 -7.07 4.27
N ILE A 27 11.16 -6.75 3.22
CA ILE A 27 10.79 -5.78 2.19
C ILE A 27 9.91 -6.49 1.16
N LYS A 28 8.74 -5.91 0.89
CA LYS A 28 7.79 -6.44 -0.10
C LYS A 28 7.89 -5.59 -1.37
N VAL A 29 8.37 -6.19 -2.46
CA VAL A 29 8.50 -5.52 -3.77
C VAL A 29 7.39 -6.00 -4.70
N MET A 30 6.57 -5.07 -5.19
CA MET A 30 5.52 -5.37 -6.17
C MET A 30 5.92 -4.84 -7.54
N THR A 31 6.04 -5.74 -8.51
CA THR A 31 6.46 -5.41 -9.88
C THR A 31 5.32 -5.60 -10.89
N GLY A 32 5.51 -5.13 -12.12
CA GLY A 32 4.56 -5.26 -13.22
C GLY A 32 4.38 -3.97 -14.01
N GLN A 33 3.66 -4.02 -15.14
CA GLN A 33 3.46 -2.90 -16.05
C GLN A 33 2.76 -1.69 -15.39
N ARG A 34 2.95 -0.47 -15.92
CA ARG A 34 2.20 0.73 -15.49
C ARG A 34 0.69 0.47 -15.61
N ARG A 35 -0.10 0.99 -14.67
CA ARG A 35 -1.57 0.90 -14.62
C ARG A 35 -2.20 -0.48 -14.34
N VAL A 36 -1.42 -1.48 -13.90
CA VAL A 36 -1.98 -2.80 -13.49
C VAL A 36 -2.59 -2.82 -12.07
N GLY A 37 -2.64 -1.68 -11.37
CA GLY A 37 -3.29 -1.56 -10.05
C GLY A 37 -2.38 -1.77 -8.83
N LYS A 38 -1.05 -1.72 -8.99
CA LYS A 38 -0.10 -1.88 -7.87
C LYS A 38 -0.31 -0.85 -6.75
N SER A 39 -0.52 0.43 -7.08
CA SER A 39 -0.80 1.48 -6.09
C SER A 39 -2.11 1.23 -5.34
N TYR A 40 -3.12 0.68 -6.01
CA TYR A 40 -4.39 0.30 -5.38
C TYR A 40 -4.23 -0.88 -4.43
N LEU A 41 -3.35 -1.84 -4.75
CA LEU A 41 -2.99 -2.91 -3.82
C LEU A 41 -2.22 -2.37 -2.60
N LEU A 42 -1.36 -1.35 -2.76
CA LEU A 42 -0.74 -0.67 -1.63
C LEU A 42 -1.79 -0.03 -0.71
N PHE A 43 -2.81 0.65 -1.26
CA PHE A 43 -3.87 1.23 -0.44
C PHE A 43 -4.65 0.15 0.34
N GLN A 44 -5.02 -0.96 -0.31
CA GLN A 44 -5.65 -2.10 0.40
C GLN A 44 -4.78 -2.64 1.53
N LEU A 45 -3.45 -2.73 1.33
CA LEU A 45 -2.53 -3.18 2.38
C LEU A 45 -2.45 -2.19 3.54
N MET A 46 -2.55 -0.88 3.30
CA MET A 46 -2.60 0.12 4.37
C MET A 46 -3.86 -0.05 5.22
N ASP A 47 -5.00 -0.28 4.58
CA ASP A 47 -6.26 -0.53 5.28
C ASP A 47 -6.20 -1.82 6.10
N GLU A 48 -5.64 -2.89 5.53
CA GLU A 48 -5.42 -4.16 6.25
C GLU A 48 -4.49 -4.00 7.46
N VAL A 49 -3.41 -3.22 7.32
CA VAL A 49 -2.48 -2.95 8.43
C VAL A 49 -3.17 -2.15 9.54
N LYS A 50 -3.93 -1.12 9.19
CA LYS A 50 -4.70 -0.32 10.16
C LYS A 50 -5.81 -1.13 10.82
N ALA A 51 -6.48 -2.02 10.08
CA ALA A 51 -7.52 -2.89 10.62
C ALA A 51 -6.94 -3.90 11.63
N ALA A 52 -5.72 -4.39 11.40
CA ALA A 52 -5.04 -5.29 12.33
C ALA A 52 -4.40 -4.56 13.53
N ASN A 53 -3.93 -3.33 13.32
CA ASN A 53 -3.32 -2.49 14.34
C ASN A 53 -3.68 -1.02 14.09
N ALA A 54 -4.63 -0.49 14.88
CA ALA A 54 -5.10 0.88 14.75
C ALA A 54 -4.01 1.93 14.99
N ASP A 55 -3.00 1.60 15.80
CA ASP A 55 -1.88 2.48 16.14
C ASP A 55 -0.70 2.35 15.16
N ALA A 56 -0.86 1.60 14.07
CA ALA A 56 0.20 1.43 13.08
C ALA A 56 0.56 2.76 12.41
N HIS A 57 1.83 3.16 12.57
CA HIS A 57 2.38 4.31 11.85
C HIS A 57 2.65 3.95 10.39
N ILE A 58 1.90 4.57 9.47
CA ILE A 58 2.03 4.35 8.02
C ILE A 58 2.53 5.63 7.36
N ILE A 59 3.65 5.52 6.65
CA ILE A 59 4.19 6.60 5.80
C ILE A 59 4.00 6.17 4.35
N TYR A 60 3.24 6.96 3.59
CA TYR A 60 3.06 6.77 2.15
C TYR A 60 3.75 7.88 1.38
N ILE A 61 4.53 7.50 0.36
CA ILE A 61 5.22 8.45 -0.52
C ILE A 61 4.89 8.07 -1.96
N ASN A 62 4.29 9.00 -2.70
CA ASN A 62 4.12 8.88 -4.14
C ASN A 62 5.29 9.57 -4.85
N LYS A 63 6.30 8.81 -5.29
CA LYS A 63 7.47 9.36 -6.02
C LYS A 63 7.13 9.98 -7.40
N GLU A 64 5.90 9.82 -7.91
CA GLU A 64 5.46 10.52 -9.13
C GLU A 64 4.87 11.92 -8.84
N ASP A 65 4.60 12.23 -7.58
CA ASP A 65 4.11 13.55 -7.16
C ASP A 65 5.28 14.53 -7.01
N LEU A 66 5.16 15.69 -7.65
CA LEU A 66 6.18 16.74 -7.66
C LEU A 66 6.51 17.25 -6.26
N ALA A 67 5.57 17.15 -5.32
CA ALA A 67 5.80 17.52 -3.92
C ALA A 67 6.94 16.71 -3.26
N PHE A 68 7.27 15.54 -3.80
CA PHE A 68 8.33 14.66 -3.31
C PHE A 68 9.54 14.59 -4.24
N SER A 69 9.63 15.49 -5.23
CA SER A 69 10.71 15.46 -6.24
C SER A 69 12.11 15.67 -5.65
N ASP A 70 12.23 16.39 -4.54
CA ASP A 70 13.51 16.65 -3.87
C ASP A 70 14.05 15.46 -3.06
N ILE A 71 13.24 14.43 -2.84
CA ILE A 71 13.65 13.22 -2.10
C ILE A 71 14.49 12.34 -3.03
N LYS A 72 15.82 12.38 -2.87
CA LYS A 72 16.79 11.51 -3.57
C LYS A 72 16.67 10.06 -3.09
#